data_AF-A0A967YVG6-F1
#
_entry.id   AF-A0A967YVG6-F1
#
_cell.length_a   1.000
_cell.length_b   1.000
_cell.length_c   1.000
_cell.angle_alpha   90.00
_cell.angle_beta   90.00
_cell.angle_gamma   90.00
#
_symmetry.space_group_name_H-M   'P 1'
#
loop_
_entity.id
_entity.type
_entity.pdbx_description
1 polymer ?
#
loop_
_entity_poly.entity_id
_entity_poly.type
_entity_poly.pdbx_seq_one_letter_code
_entity_poly.pdbx_strand_id
1 'polypeptide(L)'
;MKEPDTEKDHQVYCQLLELWAKENPIKTNKLQMLLLVNALFLIGVSFNGGFTKTNWPLYLAGAMMSGIWILSIGRTALFQKVWQRKIAALAERYPEDPRFHVLDSDEVIKTAPALLRVLGGVSSKSYLLGAPILFCVIWLVLLLVSIL
;
A
#
# COMPACT_ATOMS: atom_id res chain seq x y z
N MET A 1 -26.36 18.84 -23.66
CA MET A 1 -25.70 18.62 -22.36
C MET A 1 -26.77 18.09 -21.42
N LYS A 2 -26.65 16.86 -20.91
CA LYS A 2 -27.56 16.38 -19.84
C LYS A 2 -27.23 17.18 -18.59
N GLU A 3 -28.24 17.77 -17.95
CA GLU A 3 -28.05 18.40 -16.64
C GLU A 3 -27.38 17.39 -15.70
N PRO A 4 -26.37 17.82 -14.93
CA PRO A 4 -25.80 16.98 -13.88
C PRO A 4 -26.91 16.60 -12.90
N ASP A 5 -27.16 15.30 -12.79
CA ASP A 5 -28.04 14.76 -11.76
C ASP A 5 -27.23 14.64 -10.47
N THR A 6 -27.28 15.69 -9.65
CA THR A 6 -26.50 15.80 -8.41
C THR A 6 -26.71 14.59 -7.50
N GLU A 7 -27.92 14.03 -7.46
CA GLU A 7 -28.22 12.87 -6.62
C GLU A 7 -27.54 11.60 -7.14
N LYS A 8 -27.56 11.40 -8.46
CA LYS A 8 -26.84 10.30 -9.09
C LYS A 8 -25.33 10.42 -8.92
N ASP A 9 -24.77 11.61 -9.08
CA ASP A 9 -23.34 11.85 -8.89
C ASP A 9 -22.93 11.65 -7.41
N HIS A 10 -23.80 12.02 -6.46
CA HIS A 10 -23.60 11.77 -5.04
C HIS A 10 -23.61 10.27 -4.71
N GLN A 11 -24.52 9.49 -5.31
CA GLN A 11 -24.51 8.03 -5.17
C GLN A 11 -23.21 7.41 -5.69
N VAL A 12 -22.71 7.87 -6.85
CA VAL A 12 -21.42 7.42 -7.39
C VAL A 12 -20.27 7.81 -6.46
N TYR A 13 -20.30 9.01 -5.90
CA TYR A 13 -19.33 9.48 -4.92
C TYR A 13 -19.29 8.58 -3.68
N CYS A 14 -20.44 8.26 -3.08
CA CYS A 14 -20.52 7.34 -1.94
C CYS A 14 -20.01 5.93 -2.27
N GLN A 15 -20.33 5.39 -3.45
CA GLN A 15 -19.80 4.10 -3.89
C GLN A 15 -18.27 4.11 -4.05
N LEU A 16 -17.71 5.18 -4.61
CA LEU A 16 -16.26 5.34 -4.74
C LEU A 16 -15.58 5.49 -3.38
N LEU A 17 -16.18 6.23 -2.46
CA LEU A 17 -15.71 6.33 -1.07
C LEU A 17 -15.69 4.97 -0.38
N GLU A 18 -16.74 4.18 -0.55
CA GLU A 18 -16.83 2.84 0.03
C GLU A 18 -15.75 1.91 -0.55
N LEU A 19 -15.52 1.94 -1.87
CA LEU A 19 -14.45 1.19 -2.53
C LEU A 19 -13.08 1.60 -1.99
N TRP A 20 -12.84 2.90 -1.84
CA TRP A 20 -11.59 3.42 -1.30
C TRP A 20 -11.39 3.00 0.17
N ALA A 21 -12.43 3.10 1.00
CA ALA A 21 -12.40 2.71 2.40
C ALA A 21 -12.12 1.20 2.58
N LYS A 22 -12.74 0.35 1.75
CA LYS A 22 -12.51 -1.10 1.74
C LYS A 22 -11.08 -1.49 1.36
N GLU A 23 -10.33 -0.62 0.70
CA GLU A 23 -8.95 -0.94 0.32
C GLU A 23 -7.93 -0.77 1.45
N ASN A 24 -8.22 0.04 2.47
CA ASN A 24 -7.37 0.22 3.65
C ASN A 24 -7.06 -1.08 4.42
N PRO A 25 -8.06 -1.92 4.78
CA PRO A 25 -7.78 -3.21 5.42
C PRO A 25 -7.05 -4.18 4.47
N ILE A 26 -7.35 -4.17 3.17
CA ILE A 26 -6.67 -5.01 2.19
C ILE A 26 -5.16 -4.69 2.15
N LYS A 27 -4.79 -3.40 2.14
CA LYS A 27 -3.40 -2.96 2.19
C LYS A 27 -2.67 -3.47 3.45
N THR A 28 -3.33 -3.33 4.60
CA THR A 28 -2.79 -3.77 5.89
C THR A 28 -2.57 -5.27 5.91
N ASN A 29 -3.56 -6.05 5.48
CA ASN A 29 -3.47 -7.51 5.40
C ASN A 29 -2.36 -7.96 4.45
N LYS A 30 -2.23 -7.34 3.27
CA LYS A 30 -1.15 -7.65 2.32
C LYS A 30 0.24 -7.41 2.94
N LEU A 31 0.39 -6.33 3.71
CA LEU A 31 1.65 -6.03 4.37
C LEU A 31 1.95 -7.01 5.52
N GLN A 32 0.95 -7.34 6.34
CA GLN A 32 1.08 -8.35 7.40
C GLN A 32 1.45 -9.71 6.83
N MET A 33 0.83 -10.12 5.72
CA MET A 33 1.17 -11.36 5.03
C MET A 33 2.58 -11.33 4.43
N LEU A 34 3.01 -10.19 3.86
CA LEU A 34 4.39 -10.01 3.42
C LEU A 34 5.38 -10.20 4.59
N LEU A 35 5.13 -9.56 5.74
CA LEU A 35 5.95 -9.69 6.93
C LEU A 35 5.99 -11.14 7.43
N LEU A 36 4.83 -11.80 7.49
CA LEU A 36 4.72 -13.19 7.91
C LEU A 36 5.52 -14.13 7.00
N VAL A 37 5.36 -14.00 5.68
CA VAL A 37 6.10 -14.82 4.71
C VAL A 37 7.62 -14.60 4.86
N ASN A 38 8.07 -13.37 5.02
CA ASN A 38 9.49 -13.07 5.24
C ASN A 38 10.01 -13.64 6.57
N ALA A 39 9.20 -13.57 7.63
CA ALA A 39 9.52 -14.19 8.91
C ALA A 39 9.67 -15.72 8.77
N LEU A 40 8.79 -16.38 8.01
CA LEU A 40 8.89 -17.82 7.75
C LEU A 40 10.17 -18.18 6.97
N PHE A 41 10.56 -17.38 5.97
CA PHE A 41 11.85 -17.57 5.30
C PHE A 41 13.03 -17.41 6.26
N LEU A 42 13.03 -16.38 7.12
CA LEU A 42 14.08 -16.17 8.11
C LEU A 42 14.18 -17.32 9.11
N ILE A 43 13.03 -17.83 9.56
CA ILE A 43 12.94 -19.03 10.39
C ILE A 43 13.55 -20.22 9.63
N GLY A 44 13.15 -20.46 8.39
CA GLY A 44 13.69 -21.53 7.56
C GLY A 44 15.21 -21.46 7.39
N VAL A 45 15.77 -20.27 7.19
CA VAL A 45 17.22 -20.05 7.14
C VAL A 45 17.87 -20.36 8.48
N SER A 46 17.27 -19.91 9.58
CA SER A 46 17.80 -20.13 10.95
C SER A 46 17.84 -21.61 11.33
N PHE A 47 16.79 -22.37 10.97
CA PHE A 47 16.74 -23.82 11.22
C PHE A 47 17.72 -24.62 10.34
N ASN A 48 18.10 -24.10 9.17
CA ASN A 48 19.07 -24.74 8.26
C ASN A 48 20.51 -24.25 8.49
N GLY A 49 20.89 -23.96 9.74
CA GLY A 49 22.25 -23.57 10.09
C GLY A 49 22.61 -22.11 9.76
N GLY A 50 21.61 -21.25 9.53
CA GLY A 50 21.80 -19.81 9.35
C GLY A 50 22.17 -19.40 7.93
N PHE A 51 22.84 -18.25 7.80
CA PHE A 51 23.16 -17.65 6.50
C PHE A 51 24.36 -18.35 5.83
N THR A 52 24.12 -19.50 5.19
CA THR A 52 25.13 -20.33 4.52
C THR A 52 24.89 -20.47 3.01
N LYS A 53 25.91 -20.95 2.28
CA LYS A 53 25.85 -21.29 0.83
C LYS A 53 24.73 -22.27 0.49
N THR A 54 24.50 -23.27 1.35
CA THR A 54 23.51 -24.32 1.13
C THR A 54 22.07 -23.79 1.07
N ASN A 55 21.81 -22.66 1.72
CA ASN A 55 20.49 -22.04 1.80
C ASN A 55 20.17 -21.08 0.65
N TRP A 56 20.99 -21.03 -0.41
CA TRP A 56 20.74 -20.22 -1.60
C TRP A 56 19.33 -20.35 -2.20
N PRO A 57 18.67 -21.55 -2.21
CA PRO A 57 17.32 -21.66 -2.74
C PRO A 57 16.30 -20.87 -1.90
N LEU A 58 16.50 -20.76 -0.58
CA LEU A 58 15.65 -19.99 0.31
C LEU A 58 15.78 -18.48 0.05
N TYR A 59 17.01 -18.00 -0.21
CA TYR A 59 17.22 -16.59 -0.55
C TYR A 59 16.60 -16.23 -1.90
N LEU A 60 16.78 -17.09 -2.91
CA LEU A 60 16.16 -16.88 -4.22
C LEU A 60 14.63 -16.90 -4.12
N ALA A 61 14.06 -17.86 -3.40
CA ALA A 61 12.62 -17.93 -3.16
C ALA A 61 12.10 -16.70 -2.41
N GLY A 62 12.82 -16.24 -1.37
CA GLY A 62 12.50 -15.02 -0.64
C GLY A 62 12.49 -13.77 -1.52
N ALA A 63 13.48 -13.64 -2.42
CA ALA A 63 13.56 -12.55 -3.38
C ALA A 63 12.40 -12.60 -4.39
N MET A 64 12.16 -13.76 -5.01
CA MET A 64 11.08 -13.94 -5.98
C MET A 64 9.70 -13.68 -5.36
N MET A 65 9.44 -14.23 -4.17
CA MET A 65 8.18 -14.02 -3.47
C MET A 65 7.98 -12.55 -3.11
N SER A 66 9.02 -11.88 -2.60
CA SER A 66 8.97 -10.44 -2.32
C SER A 66 8.71 -9.64 -3.60
N GLY A 67 9.31 -10.03 -4.73
CA GLY A 67 9.04 -9.46 -6.04
C GLY A 67 7.58 -9.59 -6.50
N ILE A 68 6.97 -10.77 -6.32
CA ILE A 68 5.54 -10.99 -6.60
C ILE A 68 4.66 -10.06 -5.75
N TRP A 69 5.04 -9.85 -4.47
CA TRP A 69 4.33 -8.94 -3.59
C TRP A 69 4.40 -7.48 -4.05
N ILE A 70 5.47 -7.04 -4.72
CA ILE A 70 5.55 -5.69 -5.34
C ILE A 70 4.41 -5.52 -6.34
N LEU A 71 4.17 -6.52 -7.20
CA LEU A 71 3.10 -6.46 -8.21
C LEU A 71 1.71 -6.48 -7.55
N SER A 72 1.53 -7.35 -6.55
CA SER A 72 0.26 -7.48 -5.82
C SER A 72 -0.12 -6.19 -5.08
N ILE A 73 0.84 -5.56 -4.39
CA ILE A 73 0.62 -4.31 -3.65
C ILE A 73 0.54 -3.12 -4.62
N GLY A 74 1.35 -3.13 -5.69
CA GLY A 74 1.31 -2.14 -6.78
C GLY A 74 -0.06 -1.99 -7.42
N ARG A 75 -0.75 -3.12 -7.69
CA ARG A 75 -2.10 -3.09 -8.22
C ARG A 75 -3.10 -2.38 -7.29
N THR A 76 -3.03 -2.67 -5.99
CA THR A 76 -3.87 -2.02 -4.96
C THR A 76 -3.56 -0.52 -4.88
N ALA A 77 -2.28 -0.14 -4.78
CA ALA A 77 -1.88 1.26 -4.75
C ALA A 77 -2.32 2.04 -6.01
N LEU A 78 -2.32 1.40 -7.18
CA LEU A 78 -2.81 1.99 -8.42
C LEU A 78 -4.31 2.25 -8.37
N PHE A 79 -5.11 1.27 -7.96
CA PHE A 79 -6.56 1.42 -7.88
C PHE A 79 -6.96 2.48 -6.86
N GLN A 80 -6.30 2.52 -5.70
CA GLN A 80 -6.47 3.59 -4.72
C GLN A 80 -6.36 4.97 -5.37
N LYS A 81 -5.29 5.18 -6.14
CA LYS A 81 -5.04 6.45 -6.82
C LYS A 81 -6.11 6.75 -7.86
N VAL A 82 -6.60 5.74 -8.59
CA VAL A 82 -7.69 5.90 -9.56
C VAL A 82 -8.98 6.35 -8.87
N TRP A 83 -9.38 5.72 -7.77
CA TRP A 83 -10.61 6.10 -7.08
C TRP A 83 -10.48 7.47 -6.42
N GLN A 84 -9.36 7.78 -5.76
CA GLN A 84 -9.10 9.12 -5.22
C GLN A 84 -9.23 10.21 -6.29
N ARG A 85 -8.67 9.96 -7.49
CA ARG A 85 -8.80 10.90 -8.61
C ARG A 85 -10.24 11.06 -9.09
N LYS A 86 -11.02 9.98 -9.13
CA LYS A 86 -12.45 10.03 -9.51
C LYS A 86 -13.29 10.77 -8.48
N ILE A 87 -13.01 10.56 -7.20
CA ILE A 87 -13.65 11.25 -6.08
C ILE A 87 -13.35 12.75 -6.14
N ALA A 88 -12.07 13.13 -6.32
CA ALA A 88 -11.67 14.52 -6.46
C ALA A 88 -12.34 15.21 -7.67
N ALA A 89 -12.43 14.52 -8.81
CA ALA A 89 -13.11 15.06 -9.99
C ALA A 89 -14.63 15.28 -9.78
N LEU A 90 -15.28 14.48 -8.92
CA LEU A 90 -16.67 14.72 -8.53
C LEU A 90 -16.78 15.91 -7.56
N ALA A 91 -15.85 16.02 -6.60
CA ALA A 91 -15.81 17.16 -5.68
C ALA A 91 -15.58 18.50 -6.39
N GLU A 92 -14.67 18.55 -7.36
CA GLU A 92 -14.42 19.74 -8.20
C GLU A 92 -15.67 20.17 -9.01
N ARG A 93 -16.58 19.23 -9.32
CA ARG A 93 -17.81 19.52 -10.05
C ARG A 93 -18.87 20.19 -9.18
N TYR A 94 -18.83 19.98 -7.87
CA TYR A 94 -19.80 20.49 -6.90
C TYR A 94 -19.08 21.22 -5.75
N PRO A 95 -18.42 22.38 -6.02
CA PRO A 95 -17.61 23.07 -5.03
C PRO A 95 -18.42 23.56 -3.81
N GLU A 96 -19.68 23.92 -4.00
CA GLU A 96 -20.55 24.45 -2.95
C GLU A 96 -21.33 23.36 -2.19
N ASP A 97 -21.27 22.09 -2.62
CA ASP A 97 -22.03 21.01 -1.98
C ASP A 97 -21.15 20.24 -0.98
N PRO A 98 -21.35 20.42 0.34
CA PRO A 98 -20.50 19.82 1.36
C PRO A 98 -20.53 18.29 1.34
N ARG A 99 -21.53 17.66 0.70
CA ARG A 99 -21.62 16.20 0.57
C ARG A 99 -20.48 15.59 -0.24
N PHE A 100 -19.84 16.37 -1.11
CA PHE A 100 -18.71 15.92 -1.93
C PHE A 100 -17.33 16.21 -1.33
N HIS A 101 -17.25 16.94 -0.20
CA HIS A 101 -16.00 17.38 0.42
C HIS A 101 -15.68 16.66 1.74
N VAL A 102 -16.26 15.48 1.96
CA VAL A 102 -16.07 14.69 3.21
C VAL A 102 -14.61 14.29 3.45
N LEU A 103 -13.78 14.25 2.41
CA LEU A 103 -12.36 13.89 2.49
C LEU A 103 -11.41 15.07 2.72
N ASP A 104 -11.89 16.32 2.75
CA ASP A 104 -11.03 17.50 2.99
C ASP A 104 -10.49 17.48 4.42
N SER A 105 -9.34 16.83 4.54
CA SER A 105 -8.69 16.55 5.82
C SER A 105 -7.53 17.49 6.09
N ASP A 106 -7.14 18.33 5.12
CA ASP A 106 -5.90 19.10 5.17
C ASP A 106 -5.88 20.12 6.32
N GLU A 107 -7.02 20.76 6.58
CA GLU A 107 -7.23 21.65 7.72
C GLU A 107 -7.13 20.88 9.06
N VAL A 108 -7.74 19.70 9.12
CA VAL A 108 -7.79 18.86 10.33
C VAL A 108 -6.43 18.23 10.63
N ILE A 109 -5.68 17.81 9.60
CA ILE A 109 -4.33 17.23 9.75
C ILE A 109 -3.36 18.24 10.36
N LYS A 110 -3.49 19.54 10.06
CA LYS A 110 -2.65 20.59 10.66
C LYS A 110 -2.82 20.70 12.18
N THR A 111 -4.00 20.34 12.70
CA THR A 111 -4.31 20.35 14.13
C THR A 111 -3.77 19.12 14.88
N ALA A 112 -3.30 18.09 14.17
CA ALA A 112 -2.80 16.87 14.79
C ALA A 112 -1.45 17.07 15.52
N PRO A 113 -1.17 16.27 16.57
CA PRO A 113 0.11 16.29 17.27
C PRO A 113 1.31 16.13 16.32
N ALA A 114 2.42 16.82 16.60
CA ALA A 114 3.60 16.84 15.73
C ALA A 114 4.14 15.43 15.42
N LEU A 115 4.16 14.54 16.42
CA LEU A 115 4.58 13.15 16.24
C LEU A 115 3.67 12.39 15.26
N LEU A 116 2.36 12.60 15.34
CA LEU A 116 1.40 11.95 14.44
C LEU A 116 1.51 12.49 13.01
N ARG A 117 1.82 13.78 12.84
CA ARG A 117 2.08 14.38 11.53
C ARG A 117 3.36 13.83 10.88
N VAL A 118 4.41 13.58 11.66
CA VAL A 118 5.66 12.98 11.15
C VAL A 118 5.46 11.50 10.80
N LEU A 119 4.91 10.71 11.73
CA LEU A 119 4.72 9.27 11.52
C LEU A 119 3.63 8.97 10.48
N GLY A 120 2.54 9.74 10.49
CA GLY A 120 1.43 9.63 9.54
C GLY A 120 1.65 10.34 8.20
N GLY A 121 2.64 11.24 8.12
CA GLY A 121 2.99 11.97 6.90
C GLY A 121 3.76 11.14 5.88
N VAL A 122 4.17 9.92 6.24
CA VAL A 122 4.80 8.99 5.29
C VAL A 122 3.77 8.61 4.24
N SER A 123 4.06 8.92 2.97
CA SER A 123 3.18 8.55 1.86
C SER A 123 2.86 7.06 1.91
N SER A 124 1.56 6.72 1.94
CA SER A 124 1.13 5.32 1.94
C SER A 124 1.75 4.55 0.78
N LYS A 125 1.98 5.19 -0.37
CA LYS A 125 2.64 4.58 -1.53
C LYS A 125 4.08 4.15 -1.20
N SER A 126 4.86 5.02 -0.56
CA SER A 126 6.26 4.75 -0.22
C SER A 126 6.37 3.60 0.78
N TYR A 127 5.48 3.57 1.78
CA TYR A 127 5.45 2.50 2.77
C TYR A 127 5.03 1.15 2.15
N LEU A 128 3.96 1.15 1.35
CA LEU A 128 3.38 -0.07 0.77
C LEU A 128 4.27 -0.70 -0.30
N LEU A 129 4.90 0.09 -1.15
CA LEU A 129 5.79 -0.41 -2.20
C LEU A 129 7.23 -0.58 -1.71
N GLY A 130 7.65 0.25 -0.75
CA GLY A 130 9.00 0.19 -0.21
C GLY A 130 9.27 -1.11 0.53
N ALA A 131 8.32 -1.60 1.33
CA ALA A 131 8.49 -2.84 2.09
C ALA A 131 8.83 -4.08 1.21
N PRO A 132 8.03 -4.45 0.19
CA PRO A 132 8.36 -5.61 -0.65
C PRO A 132 9.62 -5.41 -1.49
N ILE A 133 9.93 -4.17 -1.92
CA ILE A 133 11.19 -3.85 -2.60
C ILE A 133 12.36 -4.10 -1.65
N LEU A 134 12.29 -3.58 -0.43
CA LEU A 134 13.34 -3.72 0.58
C LEU A 134 13.60 -5.19 0.89
N PHE A 135 12.56 -5.99 1.14
CA PHE A 135 12.74 -7.44 1.36
C PHE A 135 13.35 -8.14 0.15
N CYS A 136 12.90 -7.81 -1.07
CA CYS A 136 13.48 -8.37 -2.29
C CYS A 136 14.98 -8.07 -2.39
N VAL A 137 15.38 -6.81 -2.16
CA VAL A 137 16.78 -6.39 -2.17
C VAL A 137 17.59 -7.11 -1.08
N ILE A 138 17.07 -7.20 0.15
CA ILE A 138 17.74 -7.91 1.25
C ILE A 138 18.01 -9.37 0.86
N TRP A 139 17.01 -10.07 0.33
CA TRP A 139 17.19 -11.46 -0.10
C TRP A 139 18.17 -11.62 -1.25
N LEU A 140 18.18 -10.68 -2.22
CA LEU A 140 19.17 -10.68 -3.30
C LEU A 140 20.58 -10.42 -2.79
N VAL A 141 20.76 -9.51 -1.83
CA VAL A 141 22.06 -9.25 -1.20
C VAL A 141 22.54 -10.51 -0.47
N LEU A 142 21.68 -11.16 0.31
CA LEU A 142 22.01 -12.42 0.98
C LEU A 142 22.39 -13.52 -0.02
N LEU A 143 21.65 -13.63 -1.13
CA LEU A 143 21.96 -14.56 -2.22
C LEU A 143 23.35 -14.29 -2.79
N LEU A 144 23.64 -13.05 -3.18
CA LEU A 144 24.92 -12.67 -3.78
C LEU A 144 26.09 -12.91 -2.82
N VAL A 145 25.99 -12.43 -1.58
CA VAL A 145 27.02 -12.63 -0.55
C VAL A 145 27.21 -14.10 -0.23
N SER A 146 26.13 -14.89 -0.26
CA SER A 146 26.24 -16.32 0.01
C SER A 146 26.92 -17.07 -1.13
N ILE A 147 26.80 -16.67 -2.39
CA ILE A 147 27.35 -17.44 -3.52
C ILE A 147 28.79 -17.02 -3.84
N LEU A 148 29.15 -15.75 -3.61
CA LEU A 148 30.53 -15.24 -3.66
C LEU A 148 31.45 -15.99 -2.66
#